data_AF-A0A962DAQ9-F1
#
_entry.id   AF-A0A962DAQ9-F1
#
_cell.length_a   1.000
_cell.length_b   1.000
_cell.length_c   1.000
_cell.angle_alpha   90.00
_cell.angle_beta   90.00
_cell.angle_gamma   90.00
#
_symmetry.space_group_name_H-M   'P 1'
#
loop_
_entity.id
_entity.type
_entity.pdbx_description
1 polymer ?
#
loop_
_entity_poly.entity_id
_entity_poly.type
_entity_poly.pdbx_seq_one_letter_code
_entity_poly.pdbx_strand_id
1 'polypeptide(L)'
;MPVMEIDFNKQLERPRFIFQPNPLMKRAYQILELMPRNNAYETVGEYILLNHNEDPELTEEKIKNLIILLNGKKNVKDLSKMSKYRALFTVMPETQSGDQTKIIFKDYDGKGVSTDNAVFTIRKGVLHDNRKFV
;
A
#
# COMPACT_ATOMS: atom_id res chain seq x y z
N MET A 1 -42.57 -15.47 2.44
CA MET A 1 -41.44 -14.68 2.98
C MET A 1 -40.21 -15.58 2.93
N PRO A 2 -39.15 -15.26 2.16
CA PRO A 2 -37.95 -16.09 2.17
C PRO A 2 -37.08 -15.73 3.38
N VAL A 3 -36.67 -16.77 4.12
CA VAL A 3 -35.70 -16.69 5.21
C VAL A 3 -34.33 -16.49 4.57
N MET A 4 -33.63 -15.43 4.96
CA MET A 4 -32.30 -15.12 4.46
C MET A 4 -31.29 -16.01 5.21
N GLU A 5 -30.86 -17.11 4.59
CA GLU A 5 -29.73 -17.91 5.06
C GLU A 5 -28.46 -17.04 4.97
N ILE A 6 -27.95 -16.63 6.13
CA ILE A 6 -26.63 -16.01 6.23
C ILE A 6 -25.63 -17.16 6.25
N ASP A 7 -24.97 -17.39 5.11
CA ASP A 7 -23.84 -18.31 5.01
C ASP A 7 -22.66 -17.79 5.87
N PHE A 8 -22.60 -18.25 7.12
CA PHE A 8 -21.49 -18.00 8.06
C PHE A 8 -20.18 -18.72 7.67
N ASN A 9 -20.18 -19.50 6.59
CA ASN A 9 -19.05 -20.33 6.15
C ASN A 9 -18.16 -19.71 5.05
N LYS A 10 -18.17 -18.38 4.88
CA LYS A 10 -17.06 -17.73 4.16
C LYS A 10 -15.81 -17.83 5.02
N GLN A 11 -15.03 -18.90 4.85
CA GLN A 11 -13.63 -18.92 5.22
C GLN A 11 -13.00 -17.64 4.65
N LEU A 12 -12.71 -16.68 5.53
CA LEU A 12 -11.97 -15.48 5.16
C LEU A 12 -10.58 -15.94 4.73
N GLU A 13 -10.40 -16.17 3.44
CA GLU A 13 -9.08 -16.43 2.87
C GLU A 13 -8.13 -15.34 3.38
N ARG A 14 -7.06 -15.76 4.05
CA ARG A 14 -6.09 -14.82 4.62
C ARG A 14 -5.46 -14.06 3.46
N PRO A 15 -5.52 -12.72 3.44
CA PRO A 15 -4.96 -11.94 2.35
C PRO A 15 -3.45 -12.18 2.27
N ARG A 16 -2.91 -12.23 1.05
CA ARG A 16 -1.47 -12.41 0.84
C ARG A 16 -0.66 -11.28 1.49
N PHE A 17 -1.16 -10.05 1.43
CA PHE A 17 -0.50 -8.88 2.01
C PHE A 17 -1.36 -8.19 3.07
N ILE A 18 -0.75 -7.80 4.17
CA ILE A 18 -1.32 -6.95 5.22
C ILE A 18 -0.38 -5.81 5.57
N PHE A 19 -0.86 -4.86 6.37
CA PHE A 19 -0.04 -3.80 6.93
C PHE A 19 -0.25 -3.67 8.43
N GLN A 20 0.74 -3.12 9.13
CA GLN A 20 0.63 -2.70 10.53
C GLN A 20 1.45 -1.42 10.77
N PRO A 21 1.11 -0.63 11.79
CA PRO A 21 1.94 0.53 12.18
C PRO A 21 3.36 0.10 12.54
N ASN A 22 4.35 0.93 12.20
CA ASN A 22 5.73 0.71 12.63
C ASN A 22 5.87 1.10 14.11
N PRO A 23 6.37 0.22 14.98
CA PRO A 23 6.48 0.51 16.42
C PRO A 23 7.59 1.51 16.76
N LEU A 24 8.58 1.69 15.86
CA LEU A 24 9.76 2.53 16.09
C LEU A 24 9.62 3.92 15.46
N MET A 25 8.77 4.06 14.43
CA MET A 25 8.66 5.29 13.65
C MET A 25 7.20 5.69 13.47
N LYS A 26 6.85 6.87 13.98
CA LYS A 26 5.52 7.45 13.78
C LYS A 26 5.26 7.67 12.29
N ARG A 27 4.02 7.42 11.86
CA ARG A 27 3.57 7.61 10.46
C ARG A 27 4.35 6.76 9.45
N ALA A 28 4.92 5.65 9.92
CA ALA A 28 5.45 4.60 9.09
C ALA A 28 4.69 3.30 9.36
N TYR A 29 4.66 2.44 8.35
CA TYR A 29 3.87 1.22 8.36
C TYR A 29 4.69 0.10 7.75
N GLN A 30 4.65 -1.06 8.39
CA GLN A 30 5.25 -2.28 7.88
C GLN A 30 4.26 -3.00 6.99
N ILE A 31 4.76 -3.53 5.89
CA ILE A 31 4.03 -4.31 4.90
C ILE A 31 4.48 -5.75 5.06
N LEU A 32 3.53 -6.65 5.29
CA LEU A 32 3.80 -8.05 5.56
C LEU A 32 3.20 -8.93 4.48
N GLU A 33 3.91 -9.99 4.13
CA GLU A 33 3.45 -11.03 3.22
C GLU A 33 3.21 -12.33 3.99
N LEU A 34 2.13 -13.02 3.66
CA LEU A 34 1.84 -14.35 4.15
C LEU A 34 2.79 -15.35 3.47
N MET A 35 3.71 -15.92 4.25
CA MET A 35 4.71 -16.84 3.75
C MET A 35 4.11 -18.24 3.60
N PRO A 36 4.19 -18.87 2.40
CA PRO A 36 3.61 -20.19 2.17
C PRO A 36 4.20 -21.29 3.05
N ARG A 37 5.49 -21.14 3.43
CA ARG A 37 6.26 -22.15 4.17
C ARG A 37 5.77 -22.39 5.60
N ASN A 38 5.31 -21.35 6.28
CA ASN A 38 5.01 -21.36 7.72
C ASN A 38 3.65 -20.74 8.05
N ASN A 39 2.90 -20.28 7.03
CA ASN A 39 1.60 -19.61 7.19
C ASN A 39 1.68 -18.41 8.16
N ALA A 40 2.84 -17.77 8.25
CA ALA A 40 3.12 -16.62 9.09
C ALA A 40 3.32 -15.37 8.23
N TYR A 41 3.00 -14.21 8.80
CA TYR A 41 3.28 -12.94 8.15
C TYR A 41 4.69 -12.49 8.47
N GLU A 42 5.47 -12.21 7.43
CA GLU A 42 6.82 -11.68 7.56
C GLU A 42 6.92 -10.31 6.89
N THR A 43 7.69 -9.38 7.48
CA THR A 43 7.87 -8.04 6.92
C THR A 43 8.64 -8.11 5.60
N VAL A 44 8.01 -7.61 4.55
CA VAL A 44 8.56 -7.57 3.19
C VAL A 44 8.76 -6.15 2.68
N GLY A 45 8.22 -5.14 3.35
CA GLY A 45 8.33 -3.76 2.91
C GLY A 45 7.88 -2.76 3.96
N GLU A 46 7.99 -1.49 3.61
CA GLU A 46 7.70 -0.37 4.49
C GLU A 46 7.08 0.78 3.70
N TYR A 47 6.13 1.47 4.31
CA TYR A 47 5.59 2.75 3.84
C TYR A 47 5.94 3.82 4.86
N ILE A 48 6.58 4.89 4.41
CA ILE A 48 7.06 5.99 5.25
C ILE A 48 6.45 7.29 4.72
N LEU A 49 5.63 7.95 5.54
CA LEU A 49 5.11 9.27 5.22
C LEU A 49 6.18 10.33 5.51
N LEU A 50 6.56 11.09 4.48
CA LEU A 50 7.48 12.23 4.58
C LEU A 50 6.74 13.55 4.84
N ASN A 51 5.50 13.68 4.34
CA ASN A 51 4.69 14.87 4.58
C ASN A 51 4.04 14.83 5.97
N HIS A 52 4.67 15.48 6.95
CA HIS A 52 4.17 15.53 8.33
C HIS A 52 2.86 16.32 8.50
N ASN A 53 2.46 17.13 7.51
CA ASN A 53 1.23 17.90 7.53
C ASN A 53 0.04 17.13 6.94
N GLU A 54 0.26 15.93 6.38
CA GLU A 54 -0.82 15.10 5.87
C GLU A 54 -1.70 14.58 7.02
N ASP A 55 -3.01 14.59 6.78
CA ASP A 55 -4.02 14.02 7.68
C ASP A 55 -3.75 12.52 7.87
N PRO A 56 -3.57 12.04 9.13
CA PRO A 56 -3.37 10.63 9.42
C PRO A 56 -4.45 9.71 8.81
N GLU A 57 -5.71 10.18 8.73
CA GLU A 57 -6.79 9.41 8.12
C GLU A 57 -6.56 9.22 6.62
N LEU A 58 -6.08 10.27 5.93
CA LEU A 58 -5.74 10.19 4.51
C LEU A 58 -4.59 9.20 4.28
N THR A 59 -3.56 9.22 5.14
CA THR A 59 -2.44 8.28 5.06
C THR A 59 -2.91 6.83 5.24
N GLU A 60 -3.79 6.56 6.21
CA GLU A 60 -4.32 5.22 6.45
C GLU A 60 -5.10 4.69 5.23
N GLU A 61 -5.95 5.54 4.63
CA GLU A 61 -6.72 5.16 3.45
C GLU A 61 -5.83 4.93 2.21
N LYS A 62 -4.74 5.69 2.06
CA LYS A 62 -3.71 5.44 1.02
C LYS A 62 -3.07 4.06 1.18
N ILE A 63 -2.74 3.66 2.40
CA ILE A 63 -2.11 2.37 2.68
C ILE A 63 -3.11 1.23 2.48
N LYS A 64 -4.38 1.40 2.89
CA LYS A 64 -5.44 0.43 2.57
C LYS A 64 -5.57 0.22 1.07
N ASN A 65 -5.61 1.30 0.29
CA ASN A 65 -5.63 1.21 -1.18
C ASN A 65 -4.40 0.49 -1.73
N LEU A 66 -3.21 0.78 -1.20
CA LEU A 66 -1.98 0.08 -1.58
C LEU A 66 -2.07 -1.42 -1.29
N ILE A 67 -2.54 -1.83 -0.12
CA ILE A 67 -2.73 -3.25 0.23
C ILE A 67 -3.80 -3.92 -0.62
N ILE A 68 -4.90 -3.23 -0.95
CA ILE A 68 -5.93 -3.72 -1.88
C ILE A 68 -5.31 -4.03 -3.23
N LEU A 69 -4.52 -3.09 -3.78
CA LEU A 69 -3.79 -3.28 -5.04
C LEU A 69 -2.75 -4.40 -4.92
N LEU A 70 -2.03 -4.49 -3.79
CA LEU A 70 -1.06 -5.55 -3.52
C LEU A 70 -1.70 -6.94 -3.50
N ASN A 71 -2.95 -7.04 -3.07
CA ASN A 71 -3.73 -8.27 -3.13
C ASN A 71 -4.48 -8.48 -4.45
N GLY A 72 -4.20 -7.68 -5.50
CA GLY A 72 -4.79 -7.82 -6.82
C GLY A 72 -6.25 -7.35 -6.92
N LYS A 73 -6.78 -6.70 -5.88
CA LYS A 73 -8.14 -6.16 -5.87
C LYS A 73 -8.16 -4.78 -6.54
N LYS A 74 -9.23 -4.48 -7.27
CA LYS A 74 -9.40 -3.19 -7.99
C LYS A 74 -10.31 -2.19 -7.27
N ASN A 75 -10.97 -2.62 -6.19
CA ASN A 75 -11.91 -1.80 -5.41
C ASN A 75 -11.16 -0.88 -4.45
N VAL A 76 -10.37 0.04 -4.99
CA VAL A 76 -9.71 1.11 -4.22
C VAL A 76 -10.71 2.22 -3.93
N LYS A 77 -10.61 2.83 -2.74
CA LYS A 77 -11.41 4.00 -2.37
C LYS A 77 -10.94 5.21 -3.17
N ASP A 78 -11.87 5.96 -3.74
CA ASP A 78 -11.53 7.26 -4.33
C ASP A 78 -11.19 8.27 -3.22
N LEU A 79 -9.95 8.77 -3.24
CA LEU A 79 -9.44 9.73 -2.26
C LEU A 79 -9.49 11.18 -2.76
N SER A 80 -10.04 11.42 -3.96
CA SER A 80 -10.16 12.76 -4.56
C SER A 80 -10.88 13.78 -3.68
N LYS A 81 -11.84 13.32 -2.85
CA LYS A 81 -12.57 14.16 -1.90
C LYS A 81 -11.82 14.42 -0.60
N MET A 82 -10.87 13.55 -0.25
CA MET A 82 -10.04 13.66 0.96
C MET A 82 -8.71 14.35 0.68
N SER A 83 -8.26 14.40 -0.58
CA SER A 83 -7.01 15.05 -0.98
C SER A 83 -7.28 16.06 -2.10
N LYS A 84 -6.89 17.32 -1.90
CA LYS A 84 -6.93 18.35 -2.96
C LYS A 84 -5.86 18.15 -4.05
N TYR A 85 -5.10 17.06 -3.96
CA TYR A 85 -3.89 16.82 -4.75
C TYR A 85 -4.10 15.66 -5.72
N ARG A 86 -3.60 15.79 -6.96
CA ARG A 86 -3.43 14.62 -7.83
C ARG A 86 -2.21 13.86 -7.32
N ALA A 87 -2.43 12.68 -6.74
CA ALA A 87 -1.34 11.80 -6.33
C ALA A 87 -0.59 11.33 -7.59
N LEU A 88 0.62 11.84 -7.79
CA LEU A 88 1.55 11.37 -8.81
C LEU A 88 2.49 10.36 -8.13
N PHE A 89 2.70 9.18 -8.71
CA PHE A 89 3.68 8.23 -8.21
C PHE A 89 4.81 8.06 -9.24
N THR A 90 6.04 7.96 -8.74
CA THR A 90 7.19 7.57 -9.55
C THR A 90 7.65 6.21 -9.06
N VAL A 91 7.54 5.20 -9.91
CA VAL A 91 8.15 3.88 -9.66
C VAL A 91 9.62 4.00 -10.05
N MET A 92 10.54 3.85 -9.11
CA MET A 92 11.96 3.76 -9.45
C MET A 92 12.26 2.35 -9.96
N PRO A 93 12.79 2.19 -11.18
CA PRO A 93 13.13 0.89 -11.73
C PRO A 93 14.15 0.17 -10.84
N GLU A 94 14.03 -1.16 -10.81
CA GLU A 94 14.77 -2.11 -9.97
C GLU A 94 16.30 -2.00 -10.10
N THR A 95 16.80 -1.41 -11.18
CA THR A 95 18.22 -1.30 -11.49
C THR A 95 18.97 -0.26 -10.64
N GLN A 96 18.27 0.60 -9.88
CA GLN A 96 18.91 1.67 -9.08
C GLN A 96 18.80 1.51 -7.55
N SER A 97 18.15 0.45 -7.03
CA SER A 97 17.89 0.31 -5.56
C SER A 97 18.29 -1.04 -4.95
N GLY A 98 19.09 -1.85 -5.64
CA GLY A 98 19.59 -3.12 -5.10
C GLY A 98 18.51 -4.20 -5.00
N ASP A 99 18.38 -4.85 -3.84
CA ASP A 99 17.40 -5.94 -3.58
C ASP A 99 16.01 -5.43 -3.17
N GLN A 100 15.65 -4.17 -3.50
CA GLN A 100 14.36 -3.58 -3.15
C GLN A 100 13.79 -2.73 -4.30
N THR A 101 12.47 -2.77 -4.46
CA THR A 101 11.70 -1.84 -5.29
C THR A 101 11.29 -0.65 -4.43
N LYS A 102 11.59 0.57 -4.90
CA LYS A 102 11.23 1.83 -4.23
C LYS A 102 10.21 2.61 -5.08
N ILE A 103 9.11 3.01 -4.46
CA ILE A 103 8.08 3.86 -5.08
C ILE A 103 7.99 5.14 -4.26
N ILE A 104 8.14 6.28 -4.93
CA ILE A 104 8.04 7.60 -4.30
C ILE A 104 6.71 8.20 -4.73
N PHE A 105 5.86 8.50 -3.75
CA PHE A 105 4.61 9.24 -3.94
C PHE A 105 4.91 10.73 -3.84
N LYS A 106 4.40 11.50 -4.80
CA LYS A 106 4.56 12.94 -4.86
C LYS A 106 3.19 13.61 -4.83
N ASP A 107 3.11 14.68 -4.06
CA ASP A 107 1.96 15.58 -4.10
C ASP A 107 2.21 16.68 -5.14
N TYR A 108 1.17 17.03 -5.86
CA TYR A 108 1.17 18.14 -6.81
C TYR A 108 -0.03 19.04 -6.57
N ASP A 109 0.24 20.29 -6.19
CA ASP A 109 -0.74 21.31 -5.81
C ASP A 109 -1.20 22.21 -6.97
N GLY A 110 -0.69 21.97 -8.18
CA GLY A 110 -1.00 22.79 -9.35
C GLY A 110 -0.22 24.10 -9.43
N LYS A 111 0.65 24.42 -8.46
CA LYS A 111 1.45 25.65 -8.40
C LYS A 111 2.88 25.36 -7.93
N GLY A 112 3.70 24.76 -8.79
CA GLY A 112 5.15 24.69 -8.59
C GLY A 112 5.73 23.28 -8.61
N VAL A 113 6.81 23.07 -7.83
CA VAL A 113 7.58 21.82 -7.79
C VAL A 113 6.84 20.77 -6.96
N SER A 114 6.66 19.57 -7.52
CA SER A 114 6.11 18.41 -6.81
C SER A 114 6.93 18.08 -5.55
N THR A 115 6.27 17.94 -4.40
CA THR A 115 6.93 17.56 -3.14
C THR A 115 6.81 16.07 -2.89
N ASP A 116 7.90 15.44 -2.43
CA ASP A 116 7.89 14.03 -2.02
C ASP A 116 6.99 13.86 -0.79
N ASN A 117 5.92 13.08 -0.93
CA ASN A 117 4.90 12.86 0.10
C ASN A 117 5.21 11.59 0.90
N ALA A 118 5.47 10.48 0.22
CA ALA A 118 5.71 9.21 0.89
C ALA A 118 6.65 8.31 0.10
N VAL A 119 7.29 7.39 0.82
CA VAL A 119 8.18 6.39 0.25
C VAL A 119 7.65 5.03 0.61
N PHE A 120 7.40 4.21 -0.40
CA PHE A 120 7.15 2.79 -0.25
C PHE A 120 8.35 1.99 -0.73
N THR A 121 8.77 1.03 0.08
CA THR A 121 9.84 0.09 -0.24
C THR A 121 9.32 -1.31 -0.07
N ILE A 122 9.71 -2.22 -0.96
CA ILE A 122 9.38 -3.64 -0.84
C ILE A 122 10.53 -4.49 -1.37
N ARG A 123 10.77 -5.64 -0.75
CA ARG A 123 11.83 -6.58 -1.14
C ARG A 123 11.64 -7.03 -2.59
N LYS A 124 12.76 -7.24 -3.28
CA LYS A 124 12.82 -7.79 -4.63
C LYS A 124 12.15 -9.16 -4.69
N GLY A 125 11.52 -9.45 -5.83
CA GLY A 125 10.78 -10.70 -6.04
C GLY A 125 9.36 -10.70 -5.48
N VAL A 126 9.01 -9.83 -4.54
CA VAL A 126 7.67 -9.81 -3.92
C VAL A 126 6.59 -9.33 -4.92
N LEU A 127 6.93 -8.37 -5.78
CA LEU A 127 6.03 -7.86 -6.82
C LEU A 127 6.11 -8.66 -8.15
N HIS A 128 7.00 -9.65 -8.26
CA HIS A 128 7.34 -10.29 -9.54
C HIS A 128 6.29 -11.26 -10.09
N ASP A 129 5.14 -11.39 -9.45
CA ASP A 129 4.03 -12.19 -9.96
C ASP A 129 2.84 -11.29 -10.32
N ASN A 130 2.61 -11.12 -11.63
CA ASN A 130 1.37 -10.61 -12.25
C ASN A 130 1.04 -9.10 -12.27
N ARG A 131 2.01 -8.17 -12.25
CA ARG A 131 1.68 -6.75 -12.58
C ARG A 131 2.47 -6.22 -13.76
N LYS A 132 1.97 -6.53 -14.96
CA LYS A 132 2.15 -5.61 -16.10
C LYS A 132 1.38 -4.34 -15.78
N PHE A 133 2.08 -3.29 -15.37
CA PHE A 133 1.55 -1.93 -15.43
C PHE A 133 1.54 -1.57 -16.92
N VAL A 134 0.40 -1.77 -17.59
CA VAL A 134 0.12 -1.28 -18.95
C VAL A 134 -0.86 -0.13 -18.83
#